data_AF-A0A7M7NXH8-F1
#
_entry.id   AF-A0A7M7NXH8-F1
#
_cell.length_a   1.000
_cell.length_b   1.000
_cell.length_c   1.000
_cell.angle_alpha   90.00
_cell.angle_beta   90.00
_cell.angle_gamma   90.00
#
_symmetry.space_group_name_H-M   'P 1'
#
loop_
_entity.id
_entity.type
_entity.pdbx_description
1 polymer ?
#
loop_
_entity_poly.entity_id
_entity_poly.type
_entity_poly.pdbx_seq_one_letter_code
_entity_poly.pdbx_strand_id
1 'polypeptide(L)'
;MMSQMLTKELIETLEKELSEEEWIKVSGILKQHTSSSCSASSTDHEAKKVKKKAKSSKIPRPFDFKKYNTRHVALKITYLGWDYHGFVVQEDSNNTVEHHLFEALTKTKLIESRQTSNYSRCGRTDKGVSAFGQVIAIDLRTNLLQGVGVIQRLDGTAHERTGNTTEEINYPLMLNRVLPSEIRVIAWTPAEPSFHARFDTLHRTYKYFFPAGDLDTKLMNEASQKLVGTFDFRNFCKMDVGNGVVKFVRTIRSAEIRKLDDSSGGFQMCEFTISGLAFLYHQVRCITAILFLIGQHKEKPEIIDQLLDVENEPCKPQYAMAADFPLVLYDCAYEGISWRYDQSIHEKNINQFQEMWTGHMVRASMMRAMLEGLTTVPVTTQSNKYYTDETIRWCDARPPIQRQATSLVVGLPSKHHRPLLDRKRGESLENRIEHFAKRRKVEDAPSEESS
;
A
#
# COMPACT_ATOMS: atom_id res chain seq x y z
N MET A 1 -14.98 10.79 -33.57
CA MET A 1 -15.75 11.76 -34.37
C MET A 1 -17.10 12.11 -33.75
N MET A 2 -17.96 11.16 -33.35
CA MET A 2 -19.25 11.48 -32.68
C MET A 2 -19.09 12.28 -31.36
N SER A 3 -18.07 12.01 -30.54
CA SER A 3 -17.83 12.75 -29.29
C SER A 3 -17.40 14.22 -29.48
N GLN A 4 -16.88 14.60 -30.65
CA GLN A 4 -16.47 15.99 -30.94
C GLN A 4 -17.59 16.81 -31.61
N MET A 5 -18.59 16.15 -32.22
CA MET A 5 -19.78 16.84 -32.74
C MET A 5 -20.72 17.22 -31.60
N LEU A 6 -20.91 16.33 -30.62
CA LEU A 6 -21.73 16.56 -29.42
C LEU A 6 -21.26 17.76 -28.57
N THR A 7 -19.96 18.10 -28.57
CA THR A 7 -19.45 19.25 -27.80
C THR A 7 -19.67 20.59 -28.48
N LYS A 8 -19.71 20.65 -29.82
CA LYS A 8 -19.96 21.91 -30.55
C LYS A 8 -21.42 22.34 -30.47
N GLU A 9 -22.36 21.43 -30.68
CA GLU A 9 -23.80 21.73 -30.57
C GLU A 9 -24.20 22.16 -29.16
N LEU A 10 -23.59 21.55 -28.14
CA LEU A 10 -23.84 21.91 -26.74
C LEU A 10 -23.33 23.33 -26.42
N ILE A 11 -22.17 23.72 -26.97
CA ILE A 11 -21.58 25.05 -26.80
C ILE A 11 -22.45 26.11 -27.49
N GLU A 12 -22.90 25.87 -28.72
CA GLU A 12 -23.77 26.80 -29.46
C GLU A 12 -25.16 26.97 -28.81
N THR A 13 -25.65 25.92 -28.13
CA THR A 13 -26.91 25.99 -27.38
C THR A 13 -26.73 26.84 -26.12
N LEU A 14 -25.63 26.63 -25.39
CA LEU A 14 -25.32 27.40 -24.17
C LEU A 14 -25.03 28.88 -24.47
N GLU A 15 -24.46 29.22 -25.63
CA GLU A 15 -24.25 30.62 -26.05
C GLU A 15 -25.56 31.38 -26.28
N LYS A 16 -26.65 30.68 -26.65
CA LYS A 16 -27.95 31.31 -26.93
C LYS A 16 -28.85 31.45 -25.71
N GLU A 17 -28.67 30.62 -24.70
CA GLU A 17 -29.55 30.55 -23.53
C GLU A 17 -29.00 31.28 -22.29
N LEU A 18 -27.69 31.54 -22.24
CA LEU A 18 -27.05 32.17 -21.09
C LEU A 18 -26.90 33.69 -21.27
N SER A 19 -27.01 34.43 -20.16
CA SER A 19 -26.65 35.84 -20.15
C SER A 19 -25.13 36.04 -20.32
N GLU A 20 -24.71 37.24 -20.73
CA GLU A 20 -23.31 37.54 -21.06
C GLU A 20 -22.37 37.32 -19.84
N GLU A 21 -22.85 37.60 -18.62
CA GLU A 21 -22.10 37.34 -17.38
C GLU A 21 -21.99 35.85 -17.02
N GLU A 22 -23.00 35.04 -17.33
CA GLU A 22 -23.00 33.60 -17.09
C GLU A 22 -22.12 32.88 -18.11
N TRP A 23 -22.12 33.34 -19.37
CA TRP A 23 -21.23 32.83 -20.42
C TRP A 23 -19.76 33.01 -20.09
N ILE A 24 -19.37 34.15 -19.50
CA ILE A 24 -17.99 34.41 -19.07
C ILE A 24 -17.55 33.41 -17.99
N LYS A 25 -18.44 33.04 -17.05
CA LYS A 25 -18.14 32.03 -16.03
C LYS A 25 -18.02 30.62 -16.63
N VAL A 26 -18.95 30.22 -17.49
CA VAL A 26 -18.98 28.87 -18.08
C VAL A 26 -17.80 28.67 -19.05
N SER A 27 -17.49 29.68 -19.87
CA SER A 27 -16.33 29.64 -20.79
C SER A 27 -14.98 29.62 -20.05
N GLY A 28 -14.89 30.22 -18.86
CA GLY A 28 -13.73 30.13 -17.99
C GLY A 28 -13.47 28.70 -17.47
N ILE A 29 -14.54 27.98 -17.13
CA ILE A 29 -14.47 26.59 -16.64
C ILE A 29 -14.12 25.62 -17.78
N LEU A 30 -14.73 25.79 -18.96
CA LEU A 30 -14.43 24.99 -20.15
C LEU A 30 -12.96 25.09 -20.58
N LYS A 31 -12.36 26.29 -20.51
CA LYS A 31 -10.94 26.51 -20.86
C LYS A 31 -9.98 25.81 -19.88
N GLN A 32 -10.32 25.72 -18.60
CA GLN A 32 -9.52 25.02 -17.59
C GLN A 32 -9.54 23.49 -17.78
N HIS A 33 -10.63 22.93 -18.30
CA HIS A 33 -10.73 21.50 -18.60
C HIS A 33 -10.02 21.08 -19.89
N THR A 34 -9.92 21.97 -20.90
CA THR A 34 -9.23 21.67 -22.16
C THR A 34 -7.70 21.75 -22.09
N SER A 35 -7.11 22.40 -21.08
CA SER A 35 -5.65 22.49 -20.92
C SER A 35 -4.99 21.22 -20.37
N SER A 36 -5.77 20.17 -20.06
CA SER A 36 -5.28 18.90 -19.50
C SER A 36 -5.11 17.79 -20.54
N SER A 37 -5.26 18.08 -21.85
CA SER A 37 -5.07 17.06 -22.90
C SER A 37 -4.42 17.61 -24.17
N CYS A 38 -3.27 17.02 -24.50
CA CYS A 38 -2.60 16.95 -25.79
C CYS A 38 -1.77 18.15 -26.30
N SER A 39 -0.47 17.86 -26.43
CA SER A 39 0.52 18.50 -27.28
C SER A 39 0.35 18.10 -28.76
N ALA A 40 0.30 19.08 -29.68
CA ALA A 40 1.06 19.12 -30.95
C ALA A 40 0.54 20.23 -31.90
N SER A 41 1.50 21.04 -32.37
CA SER A 41 1.59 21.81 -33.62
C SER A 41 0.37 22.55 -34.20
N SER A 42 0.48 23.88 -34.25
CA SER A 42 -0.06 24.68 -35.37
C SER A 42 1.02 25.64 -35.89
N THR A 43 1.20 25.64 -37.21
CA THR A 43 1.91 26.66 -37.98
C THR A 43 0.95 27.76 -38.44
N ASP A 44 1.55 28.92 -38.71
CA ASP A 44 1.08 30.11 -39.42
C ASP A 44 0.15 31.06 -38.63
N HIS A 45 0.69 32.15 -38.09
CA HIS A 45 1.08 33.43 -38.72
C HIS A 45 -0.10 34.40 -38.85
N GLU A 46 -0.24 35.28 -37.86
CA GLU A 46 -0.44 36.70 -38.16
C GLU A 46 0.02 37.60 -37.01
N ALA A 47 0.81 38.60 -37.38
CA ALA A 47 1.62 39.41 -36.49
C ALA A 47 0.83 40.57 -35.89
N LYS A 48 0.74 40.63 -34.56
CA LYS A 48 0.53 41.88 -33.82
C LYS A 48 1.63 42.08 -32.77
N LYS A 49 2.50 43.04 -33.06
CA LYS A 49 3.60 43.50 -32.21
C LYS A 49 3.09 44.01 -30.86
N VAL A 50 3.26 43.21 -29.82
CA VAL A 50 3.26 43.67 -28.43
C VAL A 50 4.67 43.51 -27.90
N LYS A 51 5.31 44.63 -27.50
CA LYS A 51 6.65 44.67 -26.91
C LYS A 51 6.65 43.88 -25.58
N LYS A 52 6.94 42.58 -25.62
CA LYS A 52 7.26 41.79 -24.43
C LYS A 52 8.71 42.08 -24.02
N LYS A 53 8.90 42.69 -22.86
CA LYS A 53 10.19 42.67 -22.14
C LYS A 53 10.61 41.21 -21.97
N ALA A 54 11.72 40.81 -22.56
CA ALA A 54 12.33 39.51 -22.35
C ALA A 54 12.69 39.36 -20.87
N LYS A 55 11.93 38.55 -20.11
CA LYS A 55 12.38 38.06 -18.81
C LYS A 55 13.48 37.03 -19.09
N SER A 56 14.74 37.42 -18.89
CA SER A 56 15.84 36.47 -18.81
C SER A 56 15.47 35.41 -17.78
N SER A 57 15.33 34.15 -18.19
CA SER A 57 15.18 33.02 -17.27
C SER A 57 16.46 32.90 -16.46
N LYS A 58 16.53 33.59 -15.31
CA LYS A 58 17.64 33.43 -14.36
C LYS A 58 17.63 31.97 -13.93
N ILE A 59 18.71 31.25 -14.25
CA ILE A 59 18.98 29.92 -13.72
C ILE A 59 18.89 30.04 -12.19
N PRO A 60 18.00 29.29 -11.51
CA PRO A 60 17.86 29.37 -10.07
C PRO A 60 19.20 28.97 -9.44
N ARG A 61 19.69 29.79 -8.51
CA ARG A 61 20.93 29.47 -7.79
C ARG A 61 20.77 28.13 -7.07
N PRO A 62 21.78 27.25 -7.11
CA PRO A 62 21.71 25.96 -6.43
C PRO A 62 21.50 26.16 -4.92
N PHE A 63 20.75 25.26 -4.30
CA PHE A 63 20.54 25.28 -2.86
C PHE A 63 21.83 24.88 -2.15
N ASP A 64 22.29 25.72 -1.22
CA ASP A 64 23.51 25.49 -0.46
C ASP A 64 23.20 24.78 0.86
N PHE A 65 23.49 23.48 0.90
CA PHE A 65 23.27 22.64 2.07
C PHE A 65 24.25 22.89 3.21
N LYS A 66 25.43 23.49 2.95
CA LYS A 66 26.43 23.76 4.01
C LYS A 66 25.92 24.76 5.06
N LYS A 67 24.94 25.60 4.68
CA LYS A 67 24.28 26.56 5.56
C LYS A 67 23.35 25.93 6.61
N TYR A 68 23.19 24.61 6.61
CA TYR A 68 22.27 23.91 7.50
C TYR A 68 22.92 22.65 8.06
N ASN A 69 22.66 22.37 9.34
CA ASN A 69 22.95 21.06 9.91
C ASN A 69 21.95 20.03 9.38
N THR A 70 22.22 18.75 9.65
CA THR A 70 21.21 17.70 9.50
C THR A 70 20.68 17.30 10.88
N ARG A 71 19.57 16.58 10.89
CA ARG A 71 18.96 16.01 12.08
C ARG A 71 18.44 14.62 11.77
N HIS A 72 18.86 13.65 12.59
CA HIS A 72 18.28 12.33 12.55
C HIS A 72 16.85 12.36 13.12
N VAL A 73 15.90 11.89 12.33
CA VAL A 73 14.48 11.87 12.70
C VAL A 73 13.84 10.55 12.33
N ALA A 74 12.75 10.22 13.02
CA ALA A 74 11.80 9.21 12.57
C ALA A 74 10.59 9.89 11.92
N LEU A 75 10.14 9.40 10.76
CA LEU A 75 8.90 9.83 10.10
C LEU A 75 7.87 8.71 10.13
N LYS A 76 6.63 9.01 10.51
CA LYS A 76 5.48 8.11 10.38
C LYS A 76 4.71 8.43 9.11
N ILE A 77 4.52 7.41 8.28
CA ILE A 77 3.98 7.52 6.92
C ILE A 77 2.77 6.61 6.79
N THR A 78 1.69 7.16 6.25
CA THR A 78 0.50 6.43 5.82
C THR A 78 0.40 6.45 4.30
N TYR A 79 -0.05 5.36 3.70
CA TYR A 79 -0.36 5.29 2.28
C TYR A 79 -1.35 4.18 1.91
N LEU A 80 -2.12 4.44 0.84
CA LEU A 80 -2.96 3.44 0.17
C LEU A 80 -2.13 2.75 -0.92
N GLY A 81 -1.82 1.47 -0.72
CA GLY A 81 -0.80 0.76 -1.49
C GLY A 81 -1.28 0.10 -2.79
N TRP A 82 -2.60 0.04 -3.02
CA TRP A 82 -3.20 -0.76 -4.10
C TRP A 82 -2.81 -0.29 -5.51
N ASP A 83 -2.39 0.96 -5.68
CA ASP A 83 -1.90 1.51 -6.95
C ASP A 83 -0.36 1.55 -7.06
N TYR A 84 0.37 1.03 -6.06
CA TYR A 84 1.83 1.09 -6.01
C TYR A 84 2.49 -0.29 -6.07
N HIS A 85 3.70 -0.33 -6.61
CA HIS A 85 4.52 -1.54 -6.73
C HIS A 85 5.28 -1.90 -5.44
N GLY A 86 4.67 -1.59 -4.29
CA GLY A 86 5.20 -1.81 -2.96
C GLY A 86 5.96 -0.61 -2.43
N PHE A 87 6.57 -0.78 -1.25
CA PHE A 87 7.28 0.31 -0.62
C PHE A 87 8.61 0.60 -1.32
N VAL A 88 9.44 -0.42 -1.51
CA VAL A 88 10.84 -0.29 -1.93
C VAL A 88 10.95 0.03 -3.42
N VAL A 89 11.88 0.92 -3.79
CA VAL A 89 12.22 1.19 -5.20
C VAL A 89 12.63 -0.09 -5.92
N GLN A 90 12.13 -0.25 -7.15
CA GLN A 90 12.47 -1.35 -8.06
C GLN A 90 13.18 -0.77 -9.30
N GLU A 91 14.05 -1.56 -9.93
CA GLU A 91 14.83 -1.11 -11.11
C GLU A 91 13.95 -0.83 -12.33
N ASP A 92 12.84 -1.57 -12.44
CA ASP A 92 11.89 -1.53 -13.56
C ASP A 92 10.70 -0.59 -13.32
N SER A 93 10.60 0.02 -12.13
CA SER A 93 9.42 0.80 -11.76
C SER A 93 9.72 1.93 -10.78
N ASN A 94 9.39 3.15 -11.22
CA ASN A 94 9.35 4.33 -10.36
C ASN A 94 8.05 4.47 -9.55
N ASN A 95 7.02 3.66 -9.81
CA ASN A 95 5.74 3.73 -9.10
C ASN A 95 5.77 2.99 -7.75
N THR A 96 6.65 3.45 -6.85
CA THR A 96 6.82 2.90 -5.50
C THR A 96 6.72 4.02 -4.47
N VAL A 97 6.29 3.70 -3.26
CA VAL A 97 6.12 4.71 -2.19
C VAL A 97 7.45 5.39 -1.87
N GLU A 98 8.53 4.61 -1.79
CA GLU A 98 9.86 5.11 -1.50
C GLU A 98 10.40 6.00 -2.61
N HIS A 99 10.13 5.72 -3.90
CA HIS A 99 10.50 6.61 -5.00
C HIS A 99 9.88 8.00 -4.80
N HIS A 100 8.55 8.07 -4.65
CA HIS A 100 7.85 9.34 -4.44
C HIS A 100 8.29 10.08 -3.18
N LEU A 101 8.63 9.34 -2.12
CA LEU A 101 9.17 9.93 -0.90
C LEU A 101 10.55 10.57 -1.13
N PHE A 102 11.46 9.88 -1.81
CA PHE A 102 12.78 10.44 -2.12
C PHE A 102 12.73 11.58 -3.14
N GLU A 103 11.80 11.53 -4.09
CA GLU A 103 11.51 12.64 -4.99
C GLU A 103 11.05 13.86 -4.19
N ALA A 104 10.10 13.70 -3.26
CA ALA A 104 9.61 14.76 -2.38
C ALA A 104 10.72 15.35 -1.49
N LEU A 105 11.53 14.50 -0.86
CA LEU A 105 12.66 14.91 -0.01
C LEU A 105 13.70 15.73 -0.80
N THR A 106 14.02 15.32 -2.02
CA THR A 106 14.98 16.01 -2.90
C THR A 106 14.40 17.32 -3.45
N LYS A 107 13.12 17.32 -3.83
CA LYS A 107 12.40 18.49 -4.33
C LYS A 107 12.27 19.58 -3.26
N THR A 108 12.03 19.20 -2.01
CA THR A 108 11.93 20.10 -0.85
C THR A 108 13.28 20.52 -0.27
N LYS A 109 14.39 19.99 -0.80
CA LYS A 109 15.77 20.25 -0.33
C LYS A 109 15.96 19.86 1.13
N LEU A 110 15.26 18.81 1.58
CA LEU A 110 15.44 18.22 2.91
C LEU A 110 16.62 17.25 2.94
N ILE A 111 16.98 16.65 1.81
CA ILE A 111 18.18 15.83 1.63
C ILE A 111 18.95 16.25 0.39
N GLU A 112 20.25 15.98 0.38
CA GLU A 112 21.10 16.10 -0.82
C GLU A 112 20.96 14.90 -1.74
N SER A 113 21.07 13.72 -1.17
CA SER A 113 21.02 12.45 -1.86
C SER A 113 20.49 11.37 -0.93
N ARG A 114 20.07 10.25 -1.51
CA ARG A 114 19.67 9.07 -0.76
C ARG A 114 20.84 8.41 -0.03
N GLN A 115 22.02 8.45 -0.63
CA GLN A 115 23.23 7.78 -0.16
C GLN A 115 23.78 8.42 1.12
N THR A 116 23.59 9.73 1.27
CA THR A 116 24.12 10.51 2.40
C THR A 116 23.10 10.80 3.49
N SER A 117 21.86 10.31 3.37
CA SER A 117 20.77 10.66 4.30
C SER A 117 20.56 9.66 5.45
N ASN A 118 21.50 8.73 5.70
CA ASN A 118 21.39 7.73 6.78
C ASN A 118 20.01 7.03 6.85
N TYR A 119 19.54 6.55 5.70
CA TYR A 119 18.17 6.07 5.54
C TYR A 119 17.96 4.63 6.02
N SER A 120 16.97 4.42 6.89
CA SER A 120 16.45 3.10 7.27
C SER A 120 14.92 3.05 7.25
N ARG A 121 14.37 1.84 7.16
CA ARG A 121 12.91 1.61 7.03
C ARG A 121 12.45 0.43 7.89
N CYS A 122 11.28 0.54 8.50
CA CYS A 122 10.75 -0.48 9.39
C CYS A 122 10.37 -1.77 8.67
N GLY A 123 9.51 -1.67 7.67
CA GLY A 123 9.00 -2.79 6.89
C GLY A 123 9.17 -2.57 5.40
N ARG A 124 9.16 -3.65 4.64
CA ARG A 124 9.01 -3.63 3.17
C ARG A 124 7.62 -4.18 2.90
N THR A 125 6.66 -3.32 2.61
CA THR A 125 5.33 -3.78 2.18
C THR A 125 5.39 -4.20 0.72
N ASP A 126 4.71 -5.30 0.41
CA ASP A 126 4.64 -5.86 -0.93
C ASP A 126 3.80 -4.96 -1.86
N LYS A 127 3.86 -5.22 -3.17
CA LYS A 127 2.95 -4.61 -4.14
C LYS A 127 1.50 -4.74 -3.69
N GLY A 128 0.74 -3.64 -3.79
CA GLY A 128 -0.66 -3.57 -3.38
C GLY A 128 -0.90 -3.32 -1.89
N VAL A 129 0.08 -3.59 -1.01
CA VAL A 129 -0.10 -3.54 0.45
C VAL A 129 -0.02 -2.10 0.95
N SER A 130 -1.02 -1.70 1.75
CA SER A 130 -1.11 -0.36 2.35
C SER A 130 -0.34 -0.26 3.66
N ALA A 131 -0.16 0.95 4.18
CA ALA A 131 0.31 1.16 5.54
C ALA A 131 -0.36 2.37 6.20
N PHE A 132 -0.69 2.25 7.48
CA PHE A 132 -1.09 3.38 8.31
C PHE A 132 0.09 3.91 9.15
N GLY A 133 1.01 3.03 9.54
CA GLY A 133 2.11 3.32 10.45
C GLY A 133 3.46 2.82 9.95
N GLN A 134 3.76 2.98 8.65
CA GLN A 134 5.12 2.76 8.16
C GLN A 134 6.05 3.78 8.79
N VAL A 135 7.23 3.34 9.21
CA VAL A 135 8.23 4.21 9.83
C VAL A 135 9.54 4.14 9.07
N ILE A 136 10.13 5.31 8.83
CA ILE A 136 11.51 5.44 8.35
C ILE A 136 12.32 6.26 9.35
N ALA A 137 13.63 6.03 9.39
CA ALA A 137 14.57 6.93 10.04
C ALA A 137 15.51 7.50 8.98
N ILE A 138 15.81 8.80 9.07
CA ILE A 138 16.54 9.52 8.03
C ILE A 138 17.12 10.83 8.59
N ASP A 139 18.26 11.25 8.05
CA ASP A 139 18.85 12.55 8.30
C ASP A 139 18.23 13.61 7.38
N LEU A 140 17.57 14.60 7.97
CA LEU A 140 16.96 15.72 7.25
C LEU A 140 17.66 17.04 7.56
N ARG A 141 17.68 17.96 6.61
CA ARG A 141 18.05 19.37 6.85
C ARG A 141 17.24 19.93 8.03
N THR A 142 17.91 20.50 9.02
CA THR A 142 17.28 21.15 10.18
C THR A 142 17.58 22.66 10.20
N ASN A 143 16.68 23.44 10.81
CA ASN A 143 16.96 24.83 11.13
C ASN A 143 17.86 24.97 12.37
N LEU A 144 17.86 23.98 13.27
CA LEU A 144 18.45 24.07 14.59
C LEU A 144 19.96 23.82 14.56
N LEU A 145 20.67 24.47 15.49
CA LEU A 145 22.11 24.29 15.66
C LEU A 145 22.47 23.16 16.64
N GLN A 146 21.54 22.81 17.54
CA GLN A 146 21.72 21.83 18.60
C GLN A 146 20.39 21.15 18.98
N GLY A 147 20.48 20.07 19.74
CA GLY A 147 19.34 19.29 20.24
C GLY A 147 19.39 17.83 19.80
N VAL A 148 18.46 17.02 20.30
CA VAL A 148 18.40 15.57 20.02
C VAL A 148 18.43 15.29 18.51
N GLY A 149 19.37 14.45 18.10
CA GLY A 149 19.56 14.04 16.71
C GLY A 149 20.21 15.08 15.80
N VAL A 150 20.50 16.31 16.24
CA VAL A 150 21.15 17.32 15.38
C VAL A 150 22.61 16.94 15.16
N ILE A 151 23.01 16.87 13.89
CA ILE A 151 24.35 16.50 13.44
C ILE A 151 24.97 17.71 12.75
N GLN A 152 26.06 18.20 13.34
CA GLN A 152 26.83 19.29 12.76
C GLN A 152 27.64 18.78 11.57
N ARG A 153 27.64 19.54 10.48
CA ARG A 153 28.48 19.25 9.33
C ARG A 153 29.90 19.73 9.59
N LEU A 154 30.89 18.89 9.28
CA LEU A 154 32.30 19.22 9.48
C LEU A 154 32.72 20.48 8.71
N ASP A 155 32.19 20.69 7.50
CA ASP A 155 32.42 21.85 6.64
C ASP A 155 31.22 22.81 6.57
N GLY A 156 30.35 22.77 7.61
CA GLY A 156 29.10 23.52 7.65
C GLY A 156 29.26 24.96 8.14
N THR A 157 28.54 25.88 7.49
CA THR A 157 28.44 27.31 7.86
C THR A 157 27.10 27.61 8.53
N ALA A 158 26.47 26.62 9.17
CA ALA A 158 25.13 26.77 9.75
C ALA A 158 25.07 27.83 10.86
N HIS A 159 26.15 27.98 11.63
CA HIS A 159 26.29 28.97 12.69
C HIS A 159 26.36 30.42 12.16
N GLU A 160 26.76 30.61 10.90
CA GLU A 160 26.84 31.93 10.24
C GLU A 160 25.52 32.31 9.56
N ARG A 161 24.56 31.39 9.49
CA ARG A 161 23.31 31.60 8.74
C ARG A 161 22.40 32.59 9.47
N THR A 162 22.02 33.65 8.76
CA THR A 162 20.91 34.53 9.15
C THR A 162 19.56 33.84 8.89
N GLY A 163 18.66 33.80 9.88
CA GLY A 163 17.30 33.28 9.73
C GLY A 163 16.82 32.52 10.97
N ASN A 164 15.74 31.75 10.83
CA ASN A 164 15.20 30.97 11.94
C ASN A 164 16.16 29.81 12.29
N THR A 165 16.66 29.80 13.52
CA THR A 165 17.51 28.76 14.12
C THR A 165 16.92 28.17 15.40
N THR A 166 15.71 28.62 15.78
CA THR A 166 15.05 28.27 17.05
C THR A 166 13.85 27.34 16.84
N GLU A 167 13.20 27.40 15.69
CA GLU A 167 12.07 26.54 15.35
C GLU A 167 12.43 25.55 14.25
N GLU A 168 12.01 24.31 14.47
CA GLU A 168 12.27 23.24 13.52
C GLU A 168 11.40 23.36 12.26
N ILE A 169 11.92 22.80 11.16
CA ILE A 169 11.18 22.66 9.92
C ILE A 169 9.95 21.76 10.12
N ASN A 170 8.80 22.21 9.64
CA ASN A 170 7.59 21.38 9.58
C ASN A 170 7.71 20.38 8.41
N TYR A 171 8.40 19.26 8.65
CA TYR A 171 8.64 18.23 7.63
C TYR A 171 7.34 17.69 7.01
N PRO A 172 6.29 17.34 7.79
CA PRO A 172 5.03 16.88 7.23
C PRO A 172 4.40 17.89 6.26
N LEU A 173 4.35 19.18 6.62
CA LEU A 173 3.81 20.23 5.75
C LEU A 173 4.58 20.32 4.42
N MET A 174 5.92 20.32 4.48
CA MET A 174 6.75 20.43 3.28
C MET A 174 6.58 19.23 2.36
N LEU A 175 6.60 18.02 2.91
CA LEU A 175 6.52 16.78 2.15
C LEU A 175 5.12 16.57 1.57
N ASN A 176 4.05 16.73 2.36
CA ASN A 176 2.69 16.48 1.90
C ASN A 176 2.22 17.45 0.82
N ARG A 177 2.87 18.62 0.65
CA ARG A 177 2.62 19.55 -0.47
C ARG A 177 3.07 19.04 -1.83
N VAL A 178 4.01 18.09 -1.86
CA VAL A 178 4.61 17.58 -3.10
C VAL A 178 4.46 16.07 -3.28
N LEU A 179 3.98 15.36 -2.25
CA LEU A 179 3.65 13.94 -2.32
C LEU A 179 2.31 13.71 -3.05
N PRO A 180 2.15 12.59 -3.78
CA PRO A 180 0.86 12.13 -4.30
C PRO A 180 -0.20 12.07 -3.22
N SER A 181 -1.48 12.20 -3.56
CA SER A 181 -2.60 12.27 -2.62
C SER A 181 -2.63 11.11 -1.62
N GLU A 182 -2.26 9.94 -2.10
CA GLU A 182 -2.37 8.66 -1.42
C GLU A 182 -1.22 8.41 -0.43
N ILE A 183 -0.17 9.25 -0.42
CA ILE A 183 1.00 9.11 0.46
C ILE A 183 1.10 10.33 1.38
N ARG A 184 1.06 10.12 2.70
CA ARG A 184 1.14 11.20 3.69
C ARG A 184 2.13 10.91 4.79
N VAL A 185 2.96 11.89 5.10
CA VAL A 185 3.70 11.95 6.36
C VAL A 185 2.77 12.53 7.42
N ILE A 186 2.44 11.74 8.44
CA ILE A 186 1.42 12.11 9.44
C ILE A 186 2.02 12.60 10.75
N ALA A 187 3.25 12.17 11.05
CA ALA A 187 3.98 12.58 12.24
C ALA A 187 5.48 12.46 12.03
N TRP A 188 6.23 13.10 12.90
CA TRP A 188 7.67 12.95 12.98
C TRP A 188 8.15 13.05 14.43
N THR A 189 9.38 12.66 14.71
CA THR A 189 10.04 12.96 15.99
C THR A 189 11.55 13.03 15.80
N PRO A 190 12.28 13.87 16.57
CA PRO A 190 13.73 13.73 16.64
C PRO A 190 14.12 12.36 17.20
N ALA A 191 15.18 11.77 16.66
CA ALA A 191 15.68 10.48 17.09
C ALA A 191 17.19 10.57 17.35
N GLU A 192 17.70 9.72 18.24
CA GLU A 192 19.14 9.61 18.45
C GLU A 192 19.84 9.16 17.15
N PRO A 193 21.07 9.60 16.86
CA PRO A 193 21.76 9.23 15.62
C PRO A 193 21.93 7.72 15.40
N SER A 194 21.87 6.92 16.47
CA SER A 194 21.93 5.45 16.43
C SER A 194 20.59 4.77 16.15
N PHE A 195 19.47 5.50 16.17
CA PHE A 195 18.14 4.91 15.98
C PHE A 195 17.99 4.32 14.57
N HIS A 196 17.50 3.09 14.50
CA HIS A 196 17.30 2.37 13.25
C HIS A 196 15.87 1.86 13.15
N ALA A 197 15.12 2.38 12.18
CA ALA A 197 13.69 2.10 12.03
C ALA A 197 13.37 0.61 11.87
N ARG A 198 14.32 -0.24 11.42
CA ARG A 198 14.10 -1.70 11.30
C ARG A 198 14.42 -2.48 12.57
N PHE A 199 15.53 -2.13 13.22
CA PHE A 199 16.18 -2.99 14.22
C PHE A 199 15.71 -2.64 15.62
N ASP A 200 15.33 -1.38 15.84
CA ASP A 200 14.78 -0.91 17.13
C ASP A 200 13.25 -1.10 17.21
N THR A 201 12.61 -1.65 16.17
CA THR A 201 11.19 -1.96 16.21
C THR A 201 10.93 -3.13 17.14
N LEU A 202 10.13 -2.89 18.17
CA LEU A 202 9.74 -3.92 19.14
C LEU A 202 8.78 -4.94 18.52
N HIS A 203 7.76 -4.46 17.79
CA HIS A 203 6.80 -5.31 17.09
C HIS A 203 6.08 -4.51 16.00
N ARG A 204 5.51 -5.25 15.06
CA ARG A 204 4.71 -4.73 13.94
C ARG A 204 3.32 -5.32 14.02
N THR A 205 2.31 -4.49 13.80
CA THR A 205 0.92 -4.91 13.76
C THR A 205 0.40 -4.75 12.35
N TYR A 206 -0.12 -5.84 11.79
CA TYR A 206 -0.81 -5.84 10.50
C TYR A 206 -2.31 -6.04 10.71
N LYS A 207 -3.08 -5.45 9.81
CA LYS A 207 -4.52 -5.66 9.70
C LYS A 207 -4.87 -6.13 8.31
N TYR A 208 -5.74 -7.12 8.20
CA TYR A 208 -6.28 -7.61 6.94
C TYR A 208 -7.80 -7.48 6.95
N PHE A 209 -8.34 -6.69 6.03
CA PHE A 209 -9.78 -6.42 5.95
C PHE A 209 -10.44 -7.38 4.96
N PHE A 210 -11.59 -7.95 5.31
CA PHE A 210 -12.31 -8.86 4.41
C PHE A 210 -13.81 -8.90 4.73
N PRO A 211 -14.69 -9.05 3.73
CA PRO A 211 -16.09 -9.38 3.96
C PRO A 211 -16.24 -10.80 4.48
N ALA A 212 -17.18 -11.01 5.41
CA ALA A 212 -17.46 -12.31 6.00
C ALA A 212 -17.85 -13.36 4.93
N GLY A 213 -18.65 -12.99 3.94
CA GLY A 213 -19.04 -13.89 2.85
C GLY A 213 -19.64 -15.21 3.36
N ASP A 214 -19.01 -16.31 2.97
CA ASP A 214 -19.29 -17.70 3.35
C ASP A 214 -18.38 -18.22 4.47
N LEU A 215 -17.65 -17.33 5.17
CA LEU A 215 -16.64 -17.71 6.17
C LEU A 215 -17.22 -17.82 7.58
N ASP A 216 -16.88 -18.91 8.26
CA ASP A 216 -17.01 -19.01 9.71
C ASP A 216 -15.89 -18.23 10.42
N THR A 217 -16.16 -16.96 10.70
CA THR A 217 -15.20 -16.05 11.35
C THR A 217 -14.84 -16.47 12.78
N LYS A 218 -15.71 -17.22 13.47
CA LYS A 218 -15.43 -17.70 14.83
C LYS A 218 -14.40 -18.82 14.79
N LEU A 219 -14.61 -19.79 13.91
CA LEU A 219 -13.65 -20.87 13.67
C LEU A 219 -12.30 -20.33 13.19
N MET A 220 -12.32 -19.33 12.30
CA MET A 220 -11.08 -18.64 11.89
C MET A 220 -10.38 -17.95 13.07
N ASN A 221 -11.14 -17.31 13.96
CA ASN A 221 -10.56 -16.64 15.13
C ASN A 221 -9.90 -17.66 16.07
N GLU A 222 -10.57 -18.77 16.37
CA GLU A 222 -10.05 -19.89 17.18
C GLU A 222 -8.77 -20.46 16.56
N ALA A 223 -8.79 -20.72 15.25
CA ALA A 223 -7.62 -21.18 14.52
C ALA A 223 -6.46 -20.18 14.58
N SER A 224 -6.74 -18.87 14.45
CA SER A 224 -5.71 -17.83 14.48
C SER A 224 -4.94 -17.78 15.81
N GLN A 225 -5.56 -18.17 16.93
CA GLN A 225 -4.88 -18.22 18.24
C GLN A 225 -3.74 -19.22 18.27
N LYS A 226 -3.81 -20.31 17.49
CA LYS A 226 -2.75 -21.33 17.40
C LYS A 226 -1.44 -20.80 16.80
N LEU A 227 -1.49 -19.65 16.14
CA LEU A 227 -0.31 -18.99 15.58
C LEU A 227 0.50 -18.22 16.64
N VAL A 228 -0.08 -17.93 17.81
CA VAL A 228 0.55 -17.14 18.87
C VAL A 228 1.64 -17.98 19.56
N GLY A 229 2.86 -17.47 19.59
CA GLY A 229 4.02 -18.19 20.08
C GLY A 229 5.23 -18.00 19.17
N THR A 230 6.26 -18.82 19.40
CA THR A 230 7.51 -18.81 18.61
C THR A 230 7.66 -20.15 17.89
N PHE A 231 7.54 -20.10 16.56
CA PHE A 231 7.51 -21.29 15.71
C PHE A 231 8.26 -21.06 14.40
N ASP A 232 8.56 -22.12 13.66
CA ASP A 232 9.07 -22.04 12.30
C ASP A 232 7.91 -21.86 11.29
N PHE A 233 7.86 -20.69 10.64
CA PHE A 233 6.80 -20.32 9.72
C PHE A 233 7.14 -20.59 8.24
N ARG A 234 8.07 -21.50 7.92
CA ARG A 234 8.45 -21.81 6.53
C ARG A 234 7.26 -22.25 5.67
N ASN A 235 6.31 -22.98 6.27
CA ASN A 235 5.09 -23.44 5.60
C ASN A 235 4.03 -22.34 5.43
N PHE A 236 4.23 -21.19 6.07
CA PHE A 236 3.34 -20.02 6.07
C PHE A 236 3.95 -18.81 5.36
N CYS A 237 4.97 -18.97 4.52
CA CYS A 237 5.58 -17.85 3.82
C CYS A 237 6.08 -18.26 2.42
N LYS A 238 6.54 -17.30 1.62
CA LYS A 238 7.35 -17.61 0.44
C LYS A 238 8.81 -17.62 0.89
N MET A 239 9.42 -18.81 0.89
CA MET A 239 10.82 -18.93 1.29
C MET A 239 11.73 -18.15 0.32
N ASP A 240 12.47 -17.19 0.88
CA ASP A 240 13.26 -16.20 0.16
C ASP A 240 14.77 -16.42 0.39
N VAL A 241 15.20 -17.68 0.16
CA VAL A 241 16.58 -18.12 0.42
C VAL A 241 17.59 -17.39 -0.47
N GLY A 242 17.19 -17.01 -1.69
CA GLY A 242 18.04 -16.22 -2.59
C GLY A 242 18.51 -14.89 -1.98
N ASN A 243 17.63 -14.23 -1.20
CA ASN A 243 17.94 -13.02 -0.47
C ASN A 243 18.60 -13.27 0.90
N GLY A 244 19.13 -14.48 1.14
CA GLY A 244 19.86 -14.83 2.35
C GLY A 244 19.00 -15.19 3.57
N VAL A 245 17.68 -15.36 3.39
CA VAL A 245 16.79 -15.76 4.50
C VAL A 245 16.89 -17.26 4.73
N VAL A 246 17.57 -17.65 5.81
CA VAL A 246 17.73 -19.05 6.23
C VAL A 246 17.05 -19.39 7.56
N LYS A 247 16.61 -18.38 8.33
CA LYS A 247 15.88 -18.56 9.59
C LYS A 247 14.41 -18.19 9.44
N PHE A 248 13.54 -19.17 9.63
CA PHE A 248 12.09 -19.06 9.48
C PHE A 248 11.33 -18.99 10.81
N VAL A 249 12.06 -19.04 11.93
CA VAL A 249 11.48 -18.87 13.26
C VAL A 249 11.02 -17.43 13.46
N ARG A 250 9.75 -17.23 13.83
CA ARG A 250 9.17 -15.92 14.17
C ARG A 250 8.32 -16.02 15.43
N THR A 251 8.15 -14.89 16.10
CA THR A 251 7.31 -14.77 17.28
C THR A 251 6.10 -13.90 16.99
N ILE A 252 4.91 -14.49 17.05
CA ILE A 252 3.62 -13.80 17.00
C ILE A 252 3.17 -13.57 18.44
N ARG A 253 2.85 -12.32 18.76
CA ARG A 253 2.41 -11.88 20.09
C ARG A 253 0.89 -11.97 20.25
N SER A 254 0.16 -11.65 19.19
CA SER A 254 -1.30 -11.72 19.18
C SER A 254 -1.80 -11.92 17.75
N ALA A 255 -2.95 -12.58 17.64
CA ALA A 255 -3.69 -12.79 16.41
C ALA A 255 -5.17 -12.79 16.78
N GLU A 256 -6.03 -12.09 16.05
CA GLU A 256 -7.45 -11.99 16.38
C GLU A 256 -8.28 -11.60 15.15
N ILE A 257 -9.49 -12.16 15.05
CA ILE A 257 -10.48 -11.79 14.04
C ILE A 257 -11.70 -11.17 14.72
N ARG A 258 -12.09 -9.99 14.25
CA ARG A 258 -13.27 -9.26 14.74
C ARG A 258 -14.17 -8.84 13.58
N LYS A 259 -15.46 -8.70 13.88
CA LYS A 259 -16.43 -8.02 13.03
C LYS A 259 -16.30 -6.51 13.24
N LEU A 260 -16.43 -5.72 12.18
CA LEU A 260 -16.26 -4.26 12.24
C LEU A 260 -17.58 -3.50 12.44
N ASP A 261 -18.69 -4.16 12.17
CA ASP A 261 -20.03 -3.62 12.35
C ASP A 261 -20.99 -4.73 12.80
N ASP A 262 -22.16 -4.32 13.29
CA ASP A 262 -23.24 -5.22 13.70
C ASP A 262 -24.13 -5.66 12.52
N SER A 263 -23.73 -5.35 11.28
CA SER A 263 -24.49 -5.76 10.10
C SER A 263 -24.48 -7.29 9.95
N SER A 264 -25.47 -7.82 9.25
CA SER A 264 -25.58 -9.25 9.00
C SER A 264 -25.42 -9.58 7.53
N GLY A 265 -24.98 -10.82 7.26
CA GLY A 265 -24.84 -11.36 5.91
C GLY A 265 -23.45 -11.24 5.32
N GLY A 266 -23.31 -11.69 4.07
CA GLY A 266 -22.00 -11.90 3.43
C GLY A 266 -21.19 -10.63 3.13
N PHE A 267 -21.78 -9.44 3.30
CA PHE A 267 -21.09 -8.15 3.12
C PHE A 267 -20.63 -7.53 4.44
N GLN A 268 -20.91 -8.16 5.59
CA GLN A 268 -20.38 -7.71 6.89
C GLN A 268 -18.85 -7.69 6.83
N MET A 269 -18.25 -6.53 7.14
CA MET A 269 -16.80 -6.41 7.12
C MET A 269 -16.18 -6.97 8.41
N CYS A 270 -15.07 -7.67 8.24
CA CYS A 270 -14.26 -8.26 9.28
C CYS A 270 -12.80 -7.78 9.16
N GLU A 271 -12.08 -7.90 10.26
CA GLU A 271 -10.68 -7.54 10.38
C GLU A 271 -9.92 -8.70 11.05
N PHE A 272 -8.85 -9.16 10.41
CA PHE A 272 -7.83 -9.99 11.03
C PHE A 272 -6.65 -9.11 11.46
N THR A 273 -6.43 -8.98 12.77
CA THR A 273 -5.29 -8.26 13.35
C THR A 273 -4.24 -9.26 13.82
N ILE A 274 -2.98 -9.05 13.44
CA ILE A 274 -1.84 -9.88 13.84
C ILE A 274 -0.66 -9.00 14.23
N SER A 275 -0.07 -9.26 15.40
CA SER A 275 1.09 -8.54 15.91
C SER A 275 2.23 -9.51 16.20
N GLY A 276 3.45 -9.15 15.79
CA GLY A 276 4.64 -9.99 15.96
C GLY A 276 5.93 -9.19 15.90
N LEU A 277 7.04 -9.79 16.34
CA LEU A 277 8.34 -9.11 16.36
C LEU A 277 8.82 -8.80 14.92
N ALA A 278 8.67 -9.78 14.03
CA ALA A 278 8.97 -9.65 12.61
C ALA A 278 8.15 -10.65 11.80
N PHE A 279 7.99 -10.38 10.50
CA PHE A 279 7.29 -11.26 9.56
C PHE A 279 8.20 -11.62 8.38
N LEU A 280 8.04 -12.83 7.86
CA LEU A 280 8.67 -13.34 6.65
C LEU A 280 7.95 -12.82 5.40
N TYR A 281 8.59 -13.00 4.25
CA TYR A 281 8.02 -12.61 2.96
C TYR A 281 6.68 -13.33 2.70
N HIS A 282 5.64 -12.55 2.44
CA HIS A 282 4.24 -12.99 2.29
C HIS A 282 3.61 -13.71 3.49
N GLN A 283 4.21 -13.68 4.68
CA GLN A 283 3.76 -14.50 5.80
C GLN A 283 2.30 -14.28 6.17
N VAL A 284 1.90 -13.02 6.35
CA VAL A 284 0.53 -12.67 6.76
C VAL A 284 -0.48 -13.10 5.71
N ARG A 285 -0.18 -12.92 4.41
CA ARG A 285 -1.08 -13.32 3.30
C ARG A 285 -1.24 -14.84 3.19
N CYS A 286 -0.16 -15.59 3.45
CA CYS A 286 -0.21 -17.05 3.50
C CYS A 286 -1.04 -17.55 4.69
N ILE A 287 -0.85 -16.94 5.87
CA ILE A 287 -1.69 -17.20 7.06
C ILE A 287 -3.16 -16.94 6.73
N THR A 288 -3.49 -15.76 6.21
CA THR A 288 -4.87 -15.40 5.86
C THR A 288 -5.50 -16.36 4.85
N ALA A 289 -4.74 -16.85 3.86
CA ALA A 289 -5.24 -17.83 2.90
C ALA A 289 -5.63 -19.16 3.55
N ILE A 290 -4.84 -19.64 4.51
CA ILE A 290 -5.14 -20.87 5.26
C ILE A 290 -6.35 -20.63 6.17
N LEU A 291 -6.42 -19.47 6.84
CA LEU A 291 -7.60 -19.10 7.62
C LEU A 291 -8.86 -19.06 6.75
N PHE A 292 -8.81 -18.57 5.51
CA PHE A 292 -9.97 -18.64 4.60
C PHE A 292 -10.36 -20.08 4.26
N LEU A 293 -9.41 -21.00 4.07
CA LEU A 293 -9.75 -22.41 3.88
C LEU A 293 -10.45 -23.00 5.11
N ILE A 294 -10.00 -22.63 6.31
CA ILE A 294 -10.62 -23.05 7.58
C ILE A 294 -12.03 -22.45 7.71
N GLY A 295 -12.18 -21.15 7.45
CA GLY A 295 -13.48 -20.47 7.49
C GLY A 295 -14.49 -21.02 6.49
N GLN A 296 -14.02 -21.57 5.36
CA GLN A 296 -14.87 -22.29 4.40
C GLN A 296 -15.10 -23.76 4.75
N HIS A 297 -14.65 -24.22 5.94
CA HIS A 297 -14.66 -25.61 6.39
C HIS A 297 -13.96 -26.60 5.44
N LYS A 298 -13.06 -26.10 4.60
CA LYS A 298 -12.24 -26.92 3.70
C LYS A 298 -11.05 -27.55 4.43
N GLU A 299 -10.57 -26.88 5.46
CA GLU A 299 -9.54 -27.39 6.37
C GLU A 299 -10.04 -27.27 7.80
N LYS A 300 -9.49 -28.09 8.70
CA LYS A 300 -9.77 -27.98 10.14
C LYS A 300 -8.71 -27.12 10.84
N PRO A 301 -8.98 -26.50 12.01
CA PRO A 301 -8.01 -25.68 12.73
C PRO A 301 -6.65 -26.38 13.03
N GLU A 302 -6.64 -27.71 13.18
CA GLU A 302 -5.44 -28.51 13.47
C GLU A 302 -4.40 -28.43 12.34
N ILE A 303 -4.80 -28.03 11.12
CA ILE A 303 -3.85 -27.82 10.01
C ILE A 303 -2.78 -26.79 10.36
N ILE A 304 -3.09 -25.83 11.25
CA ILE A 304 -2.11 -24.84 11.69
C ILE A 304 -1.01 -25.52 12.50
N ASP A 305 -1.38 -26.37 13.46
CA ASP A 305 -0.42 -27.09 14.30
C ASP A 305 0.46 -28.00 13.43
N GLN A 306 -0.16 -28.74 12.51
CA GLN A 306 0.54 -29.62 11.57
C GLN A 306 1.55 -28.86 10.70
N LEU A 307 1.19 -27.68 10.18
CA LEU A 307 2.10 -26.90 9.34
C LEU A 307 3.19 -26.16 10.13
N LEU A 308 3.00 -25.91 11.43
CA LEU A 308 4.04 -25.38 12.32
C LEU A 308 5.03 -26.47 12.77
N ASP A 309 4.61 -27.73 12.76
CA ASP A 309 5.45 -28.89 13.01
C ASP A 309 6.28 -29.25 11.76
N VAL A 310 7.41 -28.57 11.60
CA VAL A 310 8.31 -28.77 10.47
C VAL A 310 9.12 -30.08 10.54
N GLU A 311 9.06 -30.82 11.65
CA GLU A 311 9.68 -32.15 11.75
C GLU A 311 8.85 -33.19 11.01
N ASN A 312 7.54 -33.17 11.24
CA ASN A 312 6.60 -34.04 10.55
C ASN A 312 6.21 -33.49 9.16
N GLU A 313 6.15 -32.17 9.01
CA GLU A 313 5.73 -31.48 7.79
C GLU A 313 6.83 -30.54 7.23
N PRO A 314 7.98 -31.08 6.77
CA PRO A 314 9.16 -30.27 6.44
C PRO A 314 9.01 -29.42 5.18
N CYS A 315 8.06 -29.77 4.30
CA CYS A 315 7.89 -29.16 2.99
C CYS A 315 6.53 -28.51 2.84
N LYS A 316 6.54 -27.23 2.46
CA LYS A 316 5.36 -26.39 2.28
C LYS A 316 4.40 -26.99 1.22
N PRO A 317 3.12 -27.23 1.55
CA PRO A 317 2.13 -27.63 0.55
C PRO A 317 1.79 -26.47 -0.40
N GLN A 318 1.38 -26.80 -1.61
CA GLN A 318 0.99 -25.79 -2.59
C GLN A 318 -0.38 -25.18 -2.27
N TYR A 319 -0.42 -23.87 -2.07
CA TYR A 319 -1.66 -23.10 -1.93
C TYR A 319 -1.49 -21.66 -2.43
N ALA A 320 -2.62 -21.08 -2.85
CA ALA A 320 -2.71 -19.70 -3.28
C ALA A 320 -2.65 -18.74 -2.08
N MET A 321 -2.02 -17.58 -2.25
CA MET A 321 -1.96 -16.55 -1.21
C MET A 321 -3.19 -15.67 -1.24
N ALA A 322 -3.51 -15.05 -0.10
CA ALA A 322 -4.54 -14.03 -0.05
C ALA A 322 -4.14 -12.79 -0.87
N ALA A 323 -5.12 -11.99 -1.30
CA ALA A 323 -4.89 -10.72 -2.00
C ALA A 323 -4.01 -9.76 -1.17
N ASP A 324 -3.36 -8.81 -1.83
CA ASP A 324 -2.45 -7.84 -1.19
C ASP A 324 -3.17 -6.58 -0.72
N PHE A 325 -4.05 -6.04 -1.56
CA PHE A 325 -4.75 -4.77 -1.31
C PHE A 325 -5.48 -4.66 0.05
N PRO A 326 -6.00 -5.75 0.67
CA PRO A 326 -6.66 -5.64 1.98
C PRO A 326 -5.70 -5.67 3.17
N LEU A 327 -4.40 -5.92 2.94
CA LEU A 327 -3.39 -5.94 3.99
C LEU A 327 -2.85 -4.53 4.24
N VAL A 328 -2.75 -4.17 5.52
CA VAL A 328 -2.25 -2.88 5.98
C VAL A 328 -1.19 -3.10 7.06
N LEU A 329 0.01 -2.54 6.87
CA LEU A 329 0.96 -2.33 7.98
C LEU A 329 0.41 -1.22 8.88
N TYR A 330 -0.22 -1.60 9.98
CA TYR A 330 -1.02 -0.68 10.77
C TYR A 330 -0.20 0.11 11.78
N ASP A 331 0.72 -0.54 12.48
CA ASP A 331 1.57 0.13 13.46
C ASP A 331 2.94 -0.54 13.63
N CYS A 332 3.93 0.27 14.01
CA CYS A 332 5.29 -0.13 14.35
C CYS A 332 5.64 0.47 15.71
N ALA A 333 5.87 -0.39 16.70
CA ALA A 333 6.16 0.04 18.06
C ALA A 333 7.67 0.21 18.29
N TYR A 334 8.03 1.27 19.01
CA TYR A 334 9.40 1.61 19.38
C TYR A 334 9.43 2.08 20.83
N GLU A 335 10.55 1.85 21.50
CA GLU A 335 10.83 2.40 22.82
C GLU A 335 11.32 3.85 22.71
N GLY A 336 10.92 4.73 23.64
CA GLY A 336 11.40 6.11 23.70
C GLY A 336 10.94 7.05 22.57
N ILE A 337 10.14 6.58 21.61
CA ILE A 337 9.62 7.39 20.50
C ILE A 337 8.28 8.04 20.88
N SER A 338 8.27 9.37 20.91
CA SER A 338 7.04 10.17 21.08
C SER A 338 6.73 10.93 19.80
N TRP A 339 5.63 10.57 19.14
CA TRP A 339 5.23 11.13 17.84
C TRP A 339 4.70 12.56 17.96
N ARG A 340 5.23 13.47 17.14
CA ARG A 340 4.74 14.84 17.01
C ARG A 340 3.81 14.97 15.81
N TYR A 341 2.55 15.28 16.10
CA TYR A 341 1.53 15.58 15.10
C TYR A 341 1.33 17.10 15.03
N ASP A 342 1.31 17.64 13.81
CA ASP A 342 0.87 19.02 13.59
C ASP A 342 -0.64 19.04 13.40
N GLN A 343 -1.36 19.85 14.19
CA GLN A 343 -2.82 19.90 14.17
C GLN A 343 -3.37 20.23 12.78
N SER A 344 -2.85 21.27 12.13
CA SER A 344 -3.34 21.73 10.83
C SER A 344 -3.07 20.73 9.71
N ILE A 345 -1.96 19.99 9.79
CA ILE A 345 -1.65 18.91 8.85
C ILE A 345 -2.51 17.68 9.12
N HIS A 346 -2.76 17.38 10.39
CA HIS A 346 -3.61 16.27 10.79
C HIS A 346 -5.05 16.47 10.28
N GLU A 347 -5.62 17.66 10.46
CA GLU A 347 -6.94 18.04 9.90
C GLU A 347 -6.99 17.88 8.38
N LYS A 348 -5.97 18.37 7.65
CA LYS A 348 -5.88 18.20 6.19
C LYS A 348 -5.80 16.74 5.76
N ASN A 349 -5.02 15.93 6.48
CA ASN A 349 -4.93 14.51 6.21
C ASN A 349 -6.29 13.83 6.41
N ILE A 350 -7.00 14.15 7.50
CA ILE A 350 -8.35 13.62 7.77
C ILE A 350 -9.30 13.96 6.62
N ASN A 351 -9.41 15.25 6.24
CA ASN A 351 -10.31 15.68 5.17
C ASN A 351 -10.03 14.91 3.87
N GLN A 352 -8.76 14.75 3.54
CA GLN A 352 -8.37 14.06 2.32
C GLN A 352 -8.71 12.56 2.34
N PHE A 353 -8.47 11.87 3.47
CA PHE A 353 -8.88 10.48 3.61
C PHE A 353 -10.42 10.33 3.59
N GLN A 354 -11.16 11.31 4.13
CA GLN A 354 -12.62 11.34 4.05
C GLN A 354 -13.12 11.52 2.61
N GLU A 355 -12.48 12.37 1.80
CA GLU A 355 -12.81 12.54 0.38
C GLU A 355 -12.60 11.24 -0.40
N MET A 356 -11.44 10.59 -0.23
CA MET A 356 -11.15 9.30 -0.86
C MET A 356 -12.14 8.23 -0.42
N TRP A 357 -12.39 8.12 0.89
CA TRP A 357 -13.35 7.18 1.47
C TRP A 357 -14.76 7.40 0.89
N THR A 358 -15.21 8.65 0.82
CA THR A 358 -16.53 9.00 0.25
C THR A 358 -16.65 8.48 -1.18
N GLY A 359 -15.63 8.70 -2.00
CA GLY A 359 -15.58 8.20 -3.37
C GLY A 359 -15.67 6.67 -3.45
N HIS A 360 -14.95 5.94 -2.59
CA HIS A 360 -15.03 4.47 -2.56
C HIS A 360 -16.38 3.97 -2.04
N MET A 361 -16.92 4.61 -1.01
CA MET A 361 -18.20 4.22 -0.40
C MET A 361 -19.40 4.47 -1.31
N VAL A 362 -19.41 5.56 -2.08
CA VAL A 362 -20.45 5.80 -3.08
C VAL A 362 -20.42 4.70 -4.15
N ARG A 363 -19.23 4.37 -4.67
CA ARG A 363 -19.08 3.29 -5.67
C ARG A 363 -19.48 1.93 -5.11
N ALA A 364 -19.06 1.61 -3.89
CA ALA A 364 -19.43 0.37 -3.21
C ALA A 364 -20.95 0.28 -2.97
N SER A 365 -21.58 1.38 -2.54
CA SER A 365 -23.03 1.46 -2.32
C SER A 365 -23.81 1.31 -3.63
N MET A 366 -23.36 1.94 -4.72
CA MET A 366 -23.95 1.76 -6.06
C MET A 366 -23.88 0.30 -6.50
N MET A 367 -22.70 -0.33 -6.37
CA MET A 367 -22.52 -1.76 -6.69
C MET A 367 -23.41 -2.65 -5.83
N ARG A 368 -23.56 -2.35 -4.54
CA ARG A 368 -24.44 -3.08 -3.63
C ARG A 368 -25.91 -2.96 -4.06
N ALA A 369 -26.38 -1.75 -4.38
CA ALA A 369 -27.75 -1.54 -4.86
C ALA A 369 -28.01 -2.29 -6.19
N MET A 370 -27.03 -2.29 -7.10
CA MET A 370 -27.13 -3.07 -8.34
C MET A 370 -27.18 -4.59 -8.07
N LEU A 371 -26.39 -5.11 -7.14
CA LEU A 371 -26.43 -6.52 -6.74
C LEU A 371 -27.78 -6.91 -6.14
N GLU A 372 -28.35 -6.06 -5.28
CA GLU A 372 -29.69 -6.24 -4.73
C GLU A 372 -30.77 -6.20 -5.83
N GLY A 373 -30.61 -5.34 -6.83
CA GLY A 373 -31.47 -5.34 -8.01
C GLY A 373 -31.41 -6.68 -8.76
N LEU A 374 -30.20 -7.19 -9.03
CA LEU A 374 -29.98 -8.44 -9.75
C LEU A 374 -30.57 -9.67 -9.06
N THR A 375 -30.63 -9.70 -7.72
CA THR A 375 -31.23 -10.83 -6.98
C THR A 375 -32.75 -10.87 -7.08
N THR A 376 -33.39 -9.77 -7.46
CA THR A 376 -34.86 -9.67 -7.58
C THR A 376 -35.37 -9.85 -9.02
N VAL A 377 -34.47 -9.94 -10.00
CA VAL A 377 -34.82 -10.08 -11.42
C VAL A 377 -35.58 -11.39 -11.65
N PRO A 378 -36.71 -11.37 -12.39
CA PRO A 378 -37.39 -12.58 -12.82
C PRO A 378 -36.53 -13.35 -13.82
N VAL A 379 -36.36 -14.66 -13.59
CA VAL A 379 -35.64 -15.58 -14.45
C VAL A 379 -36.55 -16.73 -14.88
N THR A 380 -36.43 -17.12 -16.14
CA THR A 380 -37.13 -18.30 -16.66
C THR A 380 -36.36 -19.55 -16.24
N THR A 381 -37.03 -20.46 -15.54
CA THR A 381 -36.44 -21.76 -15.18
C THR A 381 -36.89 -22.82 -16.16
N GLN A 382 -35.95 -23.55 -16.77
CA GLN A 382 -36.29 -24.69 -17.62
C GLN A 382 -36.64 -25.90 -16.74
N SER A 383 -37.92 -26.25 -16.70
CA SER A 383 -38.41 -27.52 -16.18
C SER A 383 -38.33 -28.60 -17.26
N ASN A 384 -37.91 -29.80 -16.90
CA ASN A 384 -37.64 -30.90 -17.84
C ASN A 384 -38.87 -31.29 -18.67
N LYS A 385 -38.69 -31.37 -20.00
CA LYS A 385 -39.48 -31.98 -21.12
C LYS A 385 -41.02 -32.00 -21.15
N TYR A 386 -41.75 -31.62 -20.11
CA TYR A 386 -43.22 -31.77 -20.03
C TYR A 386 -43.98 -30.58 -19.42
N TYR A 387 -43.32 -29.47 -19.03
CA TYR A 387 -43.99 -28.32 -18.39
C TYR A 387 -43.61 -26.96 -19.03
N THR A 388 -44.54 -26.01 -18.92
CA THR A 388 -44.46 -24.61 -19.38
C THR A 388 -43.43 -23.81 -18.60
N ASP A 389 -42.74 -22.89 -19.28
CA ASP A 389 -41.77 -21.95 -18.69
C ASP A 389 -42.38 -21.16 -17.53
N GLU A 390 -41.85 -21.34 -16.31
CA GLU A 390 -42.24 -20.56 -15.13
C GLU A 390 -41.20 -19.46 -14.88
N THR A 391 -41.70 -18.24 -14.69
CA THR A 391 -40.89 -17.05 -14.41
C THR A 391 -40.95 -16.75 -12.92
N ILE A 392 -39.84 -16.95 -12.22
CA ILE A 392 -39.71 -16.71 -10.77
C ILE A 392 -38.56 -15.74 -10.50
N ARG A 393 -38.55 -15.04 -9.36
CA ARG A 393 -37.42 -14.17 -9.01
C ARG A 393 -36.18 -15.00 -8.73
N TRP A 394 -35.00 -14.49 -9.08
CA TRP A 394 -33.73 -15.20 -8.85
C TRP A 394 -33.55 -15.63 -7.38
N CYS A 395 -33.87 -14.75 -6.43
CA CYS A 395 -33.79 -15.05 -4.99
C CYS A 395 -34.67 -16.22 -4.54
N ASP A 396 -35.75 -16.50 -5.28
CA ASP A 396 -36.67 -17.60 -4.99
C ASP A 396 -36.19 -18.91 -5.67
N ALA A 397 -35.42 -18.79 -6.76
CA ALA A 397 -34.92 -19.90 -7.54
C ALA A 397 -33.67 -20.57 -6.94
N ARG A 398 -32.78 -19.78 -6.31
CA ARG A 398 -31.47 -20.23 -5.84
C ARG A 398 -31.05 -19.54 -4.54
N PRO A 399 -30.24 -20.20 -3.70
CA PRO A 399 -29.61 -19.55 -2.55
C PRO A 399 -28.77 -18.32 -2.95
N PRO A 400 -28.55 -17.36 -2.03
CA PRO A 400 -27.70 -16.21 -2.29
C PRO A 400 -26.30 -16.61 -2.76
N ILE A 401 -25.82 -15.98 -3.84
CA ILE A 401 -24.47 -16.21 -4.35
C ILE A 401 -23.47 -15.53 -3.40
N GLN A 402 -22.60 -16.32 -2.78
CA GLN A 402 -21.52 -15.83 -1.92
C GLN A 402 -20.16 -16.07 -2.59
N ARG A 403 -19.57 -15.00 -3.13
CA ARG A 403 -18.29 -15.03 -3.86
C ARG A 403 -17.22 -14.11 -3.25
N GLN A 404 -17.58 -13.41 -2.17
CA GLN A 404 -16.80 -12.36 -1.55
C GLN A 404 -15.42 -12.88 -1.11
N ALA A 405 -15.36 -13.95 -0.30
CA ALA A 405 -14.10 -14.52 0.19
C ALA A 405 -13.24 -15.14 -0.94
N THR A 406 -13.89 -15.80 -1.92
CA THR A 406 -13.19 -16.42 -3.06
C THR A 406 -12.44 -15.38 -3.91
N SER A 407 -12.95 -14.14 -3.99
CA SER A 407 -12.27 -13.05 -4.71
C SER A 407 -10.97 -12.58 -4.05
N LEU A 408 -10.74 -12.93 -2.78
CA LEU A 408 -9.57 -12.54 -2.01
C LEU A 408 -8.45 -13.60 -1.99
N VAL A 409 -8.54 -14.63 -2.81
CA VAL A 409 -7.49 -15.65 -3.00
C VAL A 409 -6.96 -15.55 -4.42
N VAL A 410 -5.65 -15.39 -4.57
CA VAL A 410 -5.02 -15.18 -5.88
C VAL A 410 -5.00 -16.47 -6.70
N GLY A 411 -5.65 -16.47 -7.85
CA GLY A 411 -5.65 -17.59 -8.80
C GLY A 411 -7.03 -18.25 -8.95
N LEU A 412 -7.19 -19.06 -9.99
CA LEU A 412 -8.44 -19.76 -10.24
C LEU A 412 -8.62 -20.89 -9.21
N PRO A 413 -9.77 -20.95 -8.50
CA PRO A 413 -10.04 -22.06 -7.60
C PRO A 413 -10.10 -23.38 -8.39
N SER A 414 -9.45 -24.41 -7.87
CA SER A 414 -9.63 -25.78 -8.37
C SER A 414 -11.12 -26.17 -8.26
N LYS A 415 -11.66 -26.88 -9.26
CA LYS A 415 -13.04 -27.38 -9.24
C LYS A 415 -13.31 -28.29 -8.05
N HIS A 416 -12.28 -29.00 -7.56
CA HIS A 416 -12.36 -29.87 -6.39
C HIS A 416 -11.32 -29.43 -5.36
N HIS A 417 -11.77 -29.26 -4.12
CA HIS A 417 -10.87 -29.02 -3.01
C HIS A 417 -10.08 -30.29 -2.69
N ARG A 418 -8.76 -30.16 -2.55
CA ARG A 418 -7.85 -31.19 -2.06
C ARG A 418 -7.27 -30.71 -0.72
N PRO A 419 -7.33 -31.50 0.36
CA PRO A 419 -6.74 -31.13 1.65
C PRO A 419 -5.26 -30.74 1.49
N LEU A 420 -4.79 -29.76 2.28
CA LEU A 420 -3.46 -29.16 2.14
C LEU A 420 -2.34 -30.18 2.21
N LEU A 421 -2.38 -31.12 3.16
CA LEU A 421 -1.35 -32.14 3.35
C LEU A 421 -1.26 -33.15 2.21
N ASP A 422 -2.34 -33.31 1.44
CA ASP A 422 -2.38 -34.18 0.27
C ASP A 422 -1.82 -33.50 -0.98
N ARG A 423 -1.62 -32.18 -0.98
CA ARG A 423 -1.21 -31.44 -2.19
C ARG A 423 0.26 -31.69 -2.51
N LYS A 424 0.63 -31.35 -3.76
CA LYS A 424 2.04 -31.27 -4.15
C LYS A 424 2.77 -30.31 -3.19
N ARG A 425 3.95 -30.74 -2.74
CA ARG A 425 4.81 -29.96 -1.85
C ARG A 425 5.93 -29.29 -2.64
N GLY A 426 6.41 -28.17 -2.11
CA GLY A 426 7.62 -27.53 -2.60
C GLY A 426 8.89 -28.29 -2.19
N GLU A 427 10.04 -27.75 -2.57
CA GLU A 427 11.34 -28.23 -2.11
C GLU A 427 11.52 -27.97 -0.60
N SER A 428 12.30 -28.83 0.06
CA SER A 428 12.71 -28.62 1.45
C SER A 428 13.60 -27.38 1.60
N LEU A 429 13.69 -26.84 2.82
CA LEU A 429 14.54 -25.69 3.09
C LEU A 429 16.01 -26.02 2.79
N GLU A 430 16.46 -27.21 3.19
CA GLU A 430 17.83 -27.69 3.07
C GLU A 430 18.24 -27.76 1.59
N ASN A 431 17.37 -28.31 0.75
CA ASN A 431 17.60 -28.38 -0.70
C ASN A 431 17.68 -26.98 -1.33
N ARG A 432 16.84 -26.03 -0.88
CA ARG A 432 16.88 -24.65 -1.38
C ARG A 432 18.16 -23.92 -0.94
N ILE A 433 18.61 -24.12 0.30
CA ILE A 433 19.88 -23.57 0.80
C ILE A 433 21.04 -24.11 -0.04
N GLU A 434 21.08 -25.42 -0.28
CA GLU A 434 22.13 -26.04 -1.09
C GLU A 434 22.12 -25.50 -2.53
N HIS A 435 20.95 -25.38 -3.15
CA HIS A 435 20.78 -24.83 -4.50
C HIS A 435 21.35 -23.41 -4.61
N PHE A 436 20.97 -22.50 -3.70
CA PHE A 436 21.46 -21.11 -3.74
C PHE A 436 22.93 -20.99 -3.30
N ALA A 437 23.42 -21.85 -2.41
CA ALA A 437 24.84 -21.89 -2.06
C ALA A 437 25.70 -22.33 -3.25
N LYS A 438 25.26 -23.33 -4.02
CA LYS A 438 25.91 -23.72 -5.28
C LYS A 438 25.88 -22.58 -6.29
N ARG A 439 24.75 -21.89 -6.44
CA ARG A 439 24.63 -20.77 -7.37
C ARG A 439 25.54 -19.59 -7.02
N ARG A 440 25.63 -19.22 -5.74
CA ARG A 440 26.58 -18.19 -5.27
C ARG A 440 28.03 -18.58 -5.55
N LYS A 441 28.41 -19.85 -5.30
CA LYS A 441 29.76 -20.34 -5.65
C LYS A 441 30.08 -20.27 -7.14
N VAL A 442 29.08 -20.43 -8.02
CA VAL A 442 29.25 -20.28 -9.47
C VAL A 442 29.36 -18.80 -9.88
N GLU A 443 28.59 -17.92 -9.24
CA GLU A 443 28.67 -16.46 -9.45
C GLU A 443 29.99 -15.86 -8.91
N ASP A 444 30.56 -16.46 -7.85
CA ASP A 444 31.84 -16.06 -7.22
C ASP A 444 33.08 -16.79 -7.79
N ALA A 445 32.90 -17.75 -8.73
CA ALA A 445 34.03 -18.42 -9.36
C ALA A 445 34.78 -17.42 -10.25
N PRO A 446 36.12 -17.28 -10.14
CA PRO A 446 36.86 -16.44 -11.06
C PRO A 446 36.58 -16.94 -12.48
N SER A 447 36.30 -16.01 -13.39
CA SER A 447 36.19 -16.29 -14.82
C SER A 447 37.55 -16.79 -15.31
N GLU A 448 37.78 -18.09 -15.21
CA GLU A 448 38.89 -18.75 -15.88
C GLU A 448 38.63 -18.70 -17.39
N GLU A 449 39.64 -18.19 -18.10
CA GLU A 449 39.87 -18.19 -19.55
C GLU A 449 39.31 -17.02 -20.39
N SER A 450 40.19 -16.05 -20.62
CA SER A 450 40.75 -15.89 -21.98
C SER A 450 42.21 -15.40 -21.92
N SER A 451 43.16 -16.34 -21.85
CA SER A 451 44.54 -16.24 -22.38
C SER A 451 45.13 -17.64 -22.45
#